data_AF-A0A183EM84-F1
#
_entry.id   AF-A0A183EM84-F1
#
_cell.length_a   1.000
_cell.length_b   1.000
_cell.length_c   1.000
_cell.angle_alpha   90.00
_cell.angle_beta   90.00
_cell.angle_gamma   90.00
#
_symmetry.space_group_name_H-M   'P 1'
#
loop_
_entity.id
_entity.type
_entity.pdbx_description
1 polymer ?
#
loop_
_entity_poly.entity_id
_entity_poly.type
_entity_poly.pdbx_seq_one_letter_code
_entity_poly.pdbx_strand_id
1 'polypeptide(L)'
;MHEIVRVFTPYGIDVSRRHLTLTADYMTFSGRIQPFSRSAMGFSASPLQRMTFETTVAFMRDSLIHGDDDYLASPSSRLVVGGLLRGGTGIFDLILPKHEALGSFKKSC
;
A
#
# COMPACT_ATOMS: atom_id res chain seq x y z
N MET A 1 22.01 5.77 2.28
CA MET A 1 22.13 6.19 0.87
C MET A 1 23.46 5.78 0.25
N HIS A 2 24.60 6.32 0.72
CA HIS A 2 25.92 6.01 0.14
C HIS A 2 26.24 4.52 0.08
N GLU A 3 25.88 3.75 1.11
CA GLU A 3 26.17 2.33 1.15
C GLU A 3 25.45 1.53 0.05
N ILE A 4 24.19 1.85 -0.22
CA ILE A 4 23.40 1.19 -1.26
C ILE A 4 24.00 1.46 -2.65
N VAL A 5 24.44 2.69 -2.90
CA VAL A 5 25.11 3.05 -4.16
C VAL A 5 26.44 2.30 -4.30
N ARG A 6 27.25 2.22 -3.23
CA ARG A 6 28.53 1.51 -3.25
C ARG A 6 28.39 0.02 -3.52
N VAL A 7 27.29 -0.59 -3.11
CA VAL A 7 27.00 -2.01 -3.42
C VAL A 7 26.57 -2.16 -4.87
N PHE A 8 25.79 -1.23 -5.43
CA PHE A 8 25.29 -1.34 -6.81
C PHE A 8 26.30 -0.94 -7.90
N THR A 9 27.21 0.00 -7.62
CA THR A 9 28.21 0.47 -8.60
C THR A 9 29.09 -0.64 -9.19
N PRO A 10 29.65 -1.59 -8.41
CA PRO A 10 30.46 -2.69 -8.94
C PRO A 10 29.70 -3.65 -9.87
N TYR A 11 28.37 -3.78 -9.68
CA TYR A 11 27.52 -4.63 -10.53
C TYR A 11 26.99 -3.89 -11.77
N GLY A 12 27.37 -2.63 -11.98
CA GLY A 12 26.90 -1.83 -13.11
C GLY A 12 25.40 -1.50 -13.07
N ILE A 13 24.78 -1.60 -11.88
CA ILE A 13 23.35 -1.32 -11.71
C ILE A 13 23.18 0.18 -11.47
N ASP A 14 22.68 0.89 -12.48
CA ASP A 14 22.32 2.31 -12.35
C ASP A 14 20.87 2.45 -11.86
N VAL A 15 20.69 3.10 -10.72
CA VAL A 15 19.39 3.35 -10.11
C VAL A 15 19.23 4.85 -9.93
N SER A 16 18.13 5.40 -10.45
CA SER A 16 17.83 6.82 -10.25
C SER A 16 17.79 7.16 -8.76
N ARG A 17 18.43 8.29 -8.41
CA ARG A 17 18.48 8.79 -7.03
C ARG A 17 17.09 8.90 -6.39
N ARG A 18 16.04 9.19 -7.17
CA ARG A 18 14.67 9.31 -6.66
C ARG A 18 14.18 8.02 -5.98
N HIS A 19 14.49 6.85 -6.55
CA HIS A 19 14.10 5.57 -5.94
C HIS A 19 14.84 5.32 -4.64
N LEU A 20 16.15 5.58 -4.65
CA LEU A 20 16.98 5.39 -3.47
C LEU A 20 16.56 6.37 -2.36
N THR A 21 16.17 7.61 -2.68
CA THR A 21 15.75 8.62 -1.70
C THR A 21 14.43 8.23 -1.08
N LEU A 22 13.44 7.85 -1.91
CA LEU A 22 12.16 7.40 -1.41
C LEU A 22 12.29 6.19 -0.47
N THR A 23 13.12 5.22 -0.83
CA THR A 23 13.39 4.06 0.04
C THR A 23 14.06 4.47 1.34
N ALA A 24 15.06 5.36 1.27
CA ALA A 24 15.76 5.84 2.47
C ALA A 24 14.83 6.62 3.40
N ASP A 25 13.99 7.50 2.86
CA ASP A 25 13.02 8.29 3.61
C ASP A 25 11.97 7.39 4.26
N TYR A 26 11.50 6.36 3.55
CA TYR A 26 10.57 5.38 4.10
C TYR A 26 11.19 4.60 5.27
N MET A 27 12.47 4.22 5.17
CA MET A 27 13.18 3.54 6.26
C MET A 27 13.39 4.44 7.49
N THR A 28 13.41 5.76 7.36
CA THR A 28 13.72 6.69 8.47
C THR A 28 12.52 7.51 8.94
N PHE A 29 11.35 7.36 8.32
CA PHE A 29 10.15 8.15 8.60
C PHE A 29 9.71 8.12 10.08
N SER A 30 9.90 7.01 10.79
CA SER A 30 9.53 6.86 12.20
C SER A 30 10.54 7.47 13.19
N GLY A 31 11.59 8.13 12.70
CA GLY A 31 12.69 8.67 13.51
C GLY A 31 13.72 7.62 13.95
N ARG A 32 13.53 6.35 13.56
CA ARG A 32 14.50 5.25 13.72
C ARG A 32 14.68 4.58 12.38
N ILE A 33 15.82 3.92 12.18
CA ILE A 33 16.06 3.13 10.96
C ILE A 33 15.23 1.85 11.05
N GLN A 34 14.22 1.75 10.21
CA GLN A 34 13.30 0.63 10.13
C GLN A 34 13.71 -0.30 8.98
N PRO A 35 13.97 -1.59 9.24
CA PRO A 35 14.30 -2.55 8.17
C PRO A 35 13.06 -2.91 7.36
N PHE A 36 13.25 -3.51 6.18
CA PHE A 36 12.17 -4.12 5.41
C PHE A 36 11.96 -5.58 5.85
N SER A 37 11.41 -5.78 7.05
CA SER A 37 11.19 -7.12 7.61
C SER A 37 9.81 -7.25 8.26
N ARG A 38 9.37 -8.47 8.60
CA ARG A 38 8.09 -8.70 9.30
C ARG A 38 7.92 -7.88 10.58
N SER A 39 9.01 -7.69 11.33
CA SER A 39 8.99 -6.91 12.58
C SER A 39 8.65 -5.45 12.30
N ALA A 40 9.16 -4.92 11.19
CA ALA A 40 8.86 -3.57 10.75
C ALA A 40 7.45 -3.43 10.14
N MET A 41 6.95 -4.48 9.48
CA MET A 41 5.58 -4.50 8.99
C MET A 41 4.54 -4.51 10.10
N GLY A 42 4.90 -4.95 11.31
CA GLY A 42 4.08 -4.79 12.52
C GLY A 42 3.66 -3.34 12.81
N PHE A 43 4.42 -2.35 12.35
CA PHE A 43 4.10 -0.92 12.52
C PHE A 43 3.19 -0.35 11.41
N SER A 44 2.78 -1.16 10.43
CA SER A 44 1.84 -0.69 9.41
C SER A 44 0.44 -0.54 10.00
N ALA A 45 -0.27 0.52 9.59
CA ALA A 45 -1.54 0.91 10.19
C ALA A 45 -2.73 0.01 9.81
N SER A 46 -2.58 -0.83 8.78
CA SER A 46 -3.66 -1.67 8.27
C SER A 46 -3.46 -3.13 8.73
N PRO A 47 -4.36 -3.68 9.58
CA PRO A 47 -4.29 -5.07 10.02
C PRO A 47 -4.29 -6.06 8.85
N LEU A 48 -5.13 -5.86 7.83
CA LEU A 48 -5.18 -6.75 6.68
C LEU A 48 -3.91 -6.67 5.85
N GLN A 49 -3.30 -5.48 5.73
CA GLN A 49 -1.99 -5.34 5.09
C GLN A 49 -0.92 -6.17 5.83
N ARG A 50 -0.89 -6.11 7.16
CA ARG A 50 0.05 -6.89 7.98
C ARG A 50 -0.10 -8.39 7.74
N MET A 51 -1.34 -8.86 7.63
CA MET A 51 -1.63 -10.26 7.39
C MET A 51 -1.10 -10.73 6.03
N THR A 52 -1.11 -9.89 4.99
CA THR A 52 -0.69 -10.31 3.62
C THR A 52 0.81 -10.59 3.43
N PHE A 53 1.68 -10.32 4.42
CA PHE A 53 3.13 -10.37 4.24
C PHE A 53 3.78 -11.71 4.61
N GLU A 54 4.01 -11.99 5.91
CA GLU A 54 4.77 -13.17 6.37
C GLU A 54 4.06 -13.97 7.49
N THR A 55 3.35 -13.32 8.41
CA THR A 55 2.79 -13.97 9.62
C THR A 55 1.30 -13.68 9.80
N THR A 56 0.48 -14.22 8.90
CA THR A 56 -0.99 -14.04 8.85
C THR A 56 -1.68 -14.34 10.17
N VAL A 57 -1.54 -15.57 10.68
CA VAL A 57 -2.31 -16.08 11.84
C VAL A 57 -1.96 -15.35 13.13
N ALA A 58 -0.68 -15.04 13.33
CA ALA A 58 -0.22 -14.30 14.50
C ALA A 58 -0.83 -12.88 14.52
N PHE A 59 -0.73 -12.14 13.40
CA PHE A 59 -1.31 -10.81 13.31
C PHE A 59 -2.84 -10.83 13.37
N MET A 60 -3.49 -11.84 12.79
CA MET A 60 -4.93 -12.00 12.89
C MET A 60 -5.38 -12.20 14.33
N ARG A 61 -4.73 -13.11 15.07
CA ARG A 61 -5.02 -13.34 16.49
C ARG A 61 -4.84 -12.05 17.30
N ASP A 62 -3.72 -11.36 17.11
CA ASP A 62 -3.42 -10.14 17.84
C ASP A 62 -4.46 -9.05 17.53
N SER A 63 -4.82 -8.87 16.25
CA SER A 63 -5.82 -7.89 15.82
C SER A 63 -7.20 -8.18 16.43
N LEU A 64 -7.59 -9.47 16.52
CA LEU A 64 -8.85 -9.89 17.14
C LEU A 64 -8.88 -9.63 18.65
N ILE A 65 -7.74 -9.82 19.33
CA ILE A 65 -7.63 -9.56 20.78
C ILE A 65 -7.68 -8.06 21.07
N HIS A 66 -7.03 -7.24 20.24
CA HIS A 66 -7.00 -5.78 20.42
C HIS A 66 -8.26 -5.08 19.88
N GLY A 67 -9.03 -5.76 19.02
CA GLY A 67 -10.21 -5.18 18.36
C GLY A 67 -9.83 -4.15 17.29
N ASP A 68 -8.77 -4.42 16.52
CA ASP A 68 -8.27 -3.49 15.51
C ASP A 68 -9.19 -3.43 14.28
N ASP A 69 -9.53 -2.21 13.84
CA ASP A 69 -10.30 -1.95 12.62
C ASP A 69 -9.39 -1.59 11.43
N ASP A 70 -9.74 -2.03 10.21
CA ASP A 70 -9.03 -1.69 8.97
C ASP A 70 -9.81 -0.67 8.13
N TYR A 71 -9.22 0.51 7.90
CA TYR A 71 -9.82 1.58 7.11
C TYR A 71 -9.72 1.38 5.57
N LEU A 72 -9.20 0.25 5.10
CA LEU A 72 -9.04 -0.08 3.68
C LEU A 72 -8.28 1.01 2.89
N ALA A 73 -7.37 1.71 3.57
CA ALA A 73 -6.56 2.78 2.98
C ALA A 73 -5.35 2.22 2.24
N SER A 74 -4.83 1.08 2.69
CA SER A 74 -3.71 0.43 2.03
C SER A 74 -4.14 -0.28 0.74
N PRO A 75 -3.27 -0.37 -0.27
CA PRO A 75 -3.58 -1.12 -1.47
C PRO A 75 -3.84 -2.61 -1.17
N SER A 76 -3.04 -3.22 -0.30
CA SER A 76 -3.19 -4.64 0.05
C SER A 76 -4.51 -4.95 0.76
N SER A 77 -4.91 -4.14 1.75
CA SER A 77 -6.17 -4.38 2.46
C SER A 77 -7.39 -4.21 1.56
N ARG A 78 -7.32 -3.27 0.61
CA ARG A 78 -8.41 -3.04 -0.35
C ARG A 78 -8.53 -4.18 -1.37
N LEU A 79 -7.40 -4.73 -1.82
CA LEU A 79 -7.36 -5.90 -2.68
C LEU A 79 -7.97 -7.13 -2.00
N VAL A 80 -7.70 -7.35 -0.71
CA VAL A 80 -8.28 -8.47 0.06
C VAL A 80 -9.81 -8.43 0.07
N VAL A 81 -10.41 -7.24 0.09
CA VAL A 81 -11.88 -7.05 0.05
C VAL A 81 -12.43 -6.97 -1.38
N GLY A 82 -11.58 -7.00 -2.41
CA GLY A 82 -11.98 -6.84 -3.81
C GLY A 82 -12.39 -5.42 -4.19
N GLY A 83 -11.95 -4.42 -3.42
CA GLY A 83 -12.23 -3.01 -3.68
C GLY A 83 -11.23 -2.35 -4.65
N LEU A 84 -11.68 -1.31 -5.34
CA LEU A 84 -10.81 -0.50 -6.22
C LEU A 84 -9.76 0.27 -5.41
N LEU A 85 -8.49 0.20 -5.81
CA LEU A 85 -7.37 0.91 -5.20
C LEU A 85 -7.55 2.44 -5.24
N ARG A 86 -7.27 3.15 -4.12
CA ARG A 86 -7.28 4.63 -4.08
C ARG A 86 -5.96 5.23 -4.58
N GLY A 87 -5.55 4.85 -5.78
CA GLY A 87 -4.32 5.31 -6.41
C GLY A 87 -4.39 5.16 -7.93
N GLY A 88 -3.57 5.93 -8.65
CA GLY A 88 -3.60 5.95 -10.11
C GLY A 88 -4.98 6.36 -10.62
N THR A 89 -5.66 5.49 -11.36
CA THR A 89 -6.98 5.74 -11.93
C THR A 89 -8.11 5.76 -10.91
N GLY A 90 -7.94 5.11 -9.75
CA GLY A 90 -8.94 5.08 -8.67
C GLY A 90 -8.78 6.20 -7.64
N ILE A 91 -7.97 7.22 -7.94
CA ILE A 91 -7.78 8.38 -7.05
C ILE A 91 -8.97 9.36 -7.06
N PHE A 92 -9.79 9.33 -8.12
CA PHE A 92 -10.96 10.17 -8.28
C PHE A 92 -12.19 9.31 -8.64
N ASP A 93 -13.37 9.82 -8.29
CA ASP A 93 -14.64 9.22 -8.66
C ASP A 93 -15.21 9.93 -9.91
N LEU A 94 -15.86 9.16 -10.78
CA LEU A 94 -16.55 9.69 -11.94
C LEU A 94 -18.02 9.92 -11.59
N ILE A 95 -18.49 11.15 -11.78
CA ILE A 95 -19.89 11.52 -11.58
C ILE A 95 -20.51 11.75 -12.95
N LEU A 96 -21.55 11.00 -13.29
CA LEU A 96 -22.31 11.20 -14.51
C LEU A 96 -23.26 12.42 -14.36
N PRO A 97 -23.28 13.35 -15.33
CA PRO A 97 -24.21 14.47 -15.31
C PRO A 97 -25.65 14.00 -15.53
N LYS A 98 -26.58 14.49 -14.69
CA LYS A 98 -27.98 14.04 -14.64
C LYS A 98 -28.77 14.24 -15.94
N HIS A 99 -28.34 15.15 -16.82
CA HIS A 99 -29.07 15.47 -18.06
C HIS A 99 -28.91 14.41 -19.16
N GLU A 100 -27.85 13.59 -19.13
CA GLU A 100 -27.58 12.56 -20.15
C GLU A 100 -27.98 11.14 -19.71
N ALA A 101 -28.13 10.91 -18.40
CA ALA A 101 -28.42 9.59 -17.84
C ALA A 101 -29.84 9.07 -18.11
N LEU A 102 -30.81 9.94 -18.40
CA LEU A 102 -32.21 9.56 -18.68
C LEU A 102 -32.41 8.94 -20.08
N GLY A 103 -31.45 9.09 -20.99
CA GLY A 103 -31.52 8.53 -22.36
C GLY A 103 -30.95 7.12 -22.51
N SER A 104 -30.03 6.70 -21.63
CA SER A 104 -29.25 5.47 -21.84
C SER A 104 -29.79 4.23 -21.10
N PHE A 105 -30.68 4.39 -20.11
CA PHE A 105 -31.22 3.27 -19.33
C PHE A 105 -32.33 2.46 -20.04
N LYS A 106 -32.69 2.81 -21.29
CA LYS A 106 -33.74 2.11 -22.06
C LYS A 106 -33.22 1.06 -23.07
N LYS A 107 -31.93 0.72 -23.05
CA LYS A 107 -31.38 -0.35 -23.92
C LYS A 107 -30.39 -1.24 -23.18
N SER A 108 -30.93 -2.23 -22.48
CA SER A 108 -30.46 -3.62 -22.61
C SER A 108 -31.52 -4.54 -22.05
N CYS A 109 -32.10 -5.38 -22.92
CA CYS A 109 -32.50 -6.73 -22.53
C CYS A 109 -31.29 -7.50 -22.01
#